data_AF-A0A1W7MBL7-F1
#
_entry.id   AF-A0A1W7MBL7-F1
#
_cell.length_a   1.000
_cell.length_b   1.000
_cell.length_c   1.000
_cell.angle_alpha   90.00
_cell.angle_beta   90.00
_cell.angle_gamma   90.00
#
_symmetry.space_group_name_H-M   'P 1'
#
loop_
_entity.id
_entity.type
_entity.pdbx_description
1 polymer ?
#
loop_
_entity_poly.entity_id
_entity_poly.type
_entity_poly.pdbx_seq_one_letter_code
_entity_poly.pdbx_strand_id
1 'polypeptide(L)'
;MAEAMVNQLNIRGRQDLIRFAQAEVDDAKQKARNAAAALSAYRNREGVIDPERQAQVQLQMISKLQDALIETNNQLLQLRAYTPQNPQIEVLSTRAKGLSREIDQQLGKVAGNSKSLSSTAAEYQRLALEAQFSDKNLASAMASLEEARNEARRKQAYVERIVEPNLPDKAIEPRRFRGILATLVVGLIIWGVASMLLAGIREHQD
;
A
#
# COMPACT_ATOMS: atom_id res chain seq x y z
N MET A 1 -13.67 16.51 32.91
CA MET A 1 -12.51 17.17 32.28
C MET A 1 -11.58 16.16 31.59
N ALA A 2 -11.22 15.04 32.22
CA ALA A 2 -10.37 14.01 31.59
C ALA A 2 -10.97 13.41 30.30
N GLU A 3 -12.27 13.13 30.26
CA GLU A 3 -12.96 12.56 29.09
C GLU A 3 -12.91 13.48 27.85
N ALA A 4 -13.06 14.79 28.03
CA ALA A 4 -12.98 15.76 26.95
C ALA A 4 -11.56 15.81 26.35
N MET A 5 -10.53 15.73 27.20
CA MET A 5 -9.13 15.70 26.77
C MET A 5 -8.81 14.39 26.01
N VAL A 6 -9.30 13.25 26.48
CA VAL A 6 -9.14 11.95 25.81
C VAL A 6 -9.84 11.93 24.45
N ASN A 7 -11.05 12.47 24.36
CA ASN A 7 -11.76 12.60 23.07
C ASN A 7 -11.03 13.53 22.10
N GLN A 8 -10.50 14.65 22.57
CA GLN A 8 -9.74 15.56 21.73
C GLN A 8 -8.44 14.93 21.21
N LEU A 9 -7.73 14.17 22.07
CA LEU A 9 -6.54 13.40 21.68
C LEU A 9 -6.87 12.32 20.64
N ASN A 10 -7.97 11.59 20.80
CA ASN A 10 -8.41 10.56 19.85
C ASN A 10 -8.80 11.14 18.48
N ILE A 11 -9.49 12.29 18.46
CA ILE A 11 -9.85 12.98 17.21
C ILE A 11 -8.59 13.45 16.48
N ARG A 12 -7.66 14.08 17.21
CA ARG A 12 -6.39 14.57 16.64
C ARG A 12 -5.53 13.43 16.10
N GLY A 13 -5.35 12.36 16.88
CA GLY A 13 -4.58 11.19 16.46
C GLY A 13 -5.11 10.54 15.17
N ARG A 14 -6.44 10.46 15.00
CA ARG A 14 -7.06 10.00 13.74
C ARG A 14 -6.80 10.93 12.56
N GLN A 15 -6.94 12.24 12.77
CA GLN A 15 -6.68 13.22 11.71
C GLN A 15 -5.21 13.19 11.29
N ASP A 16 -4.29 13.01 12.24
CA ASP A 16 -2.87 12.91 11.98
C ASP A 16 -2.52 11.60 11.25
N LEU A 17 -3.14 10.48 11.62
CA LEU A 17 -2.96 9.19 10.92
C LEU A 17 -3.42 9.25 9.46
N ILE A 18 -4.59 9.84 9.18
CA ILE A 18 -5.06 10.04 7.79
C ILE A 18 -4.12 10.99 7.03
N ARG A 19 -3.68 12.08 7.67
CA ARG A 19 -2.78 13.06 7.05
C ARG A 19 -1.45 12.42 6.67
N PHE A 20 -0.90 11.58 7.54
CA PHE A 20 0.33 10.85 7.29
C PHE A 20 0.17 9.85 6.14
N ALA A 21 -0.87 9.02 6.15
CA ALA A 21 -1.13 8.08 5.06
C ALA A 21 -1.39 8.79 3.71
N GLN A 22 -2.02 9.98 3.73
CA GLN A 22 -2.20 10.79 2.53
C GLN A 22 -0.85 11.31 1.98
N ALA A 23 0.03 11.78 2.86
CA ALA A 23 1.37 12.22 2.46
C ALA A 23 2.20 11.07 1.86
N GLU A 24 2.09 9.86 2.41
CA GLU A 24 2.74 8.66 1.84
C GLU A 24 2.20 8.33 0.45
N VAL A 25 0.89 8.42 0.22
CA VAL A 25 0.30 8.22 -1.11
C VAL A 25 0.82 9.26 -2.10
N ASP A 26 0.91 10.52 -1.69
CA ASP A 26 1.38 11.60 -2.57
C ASP A 26 2.86 11.41 -2.94
N ASP A 27 3.71 11.02 -1.99
CA ASP A 27 5.12 10.66 -2.24
C ASP A 27 5.24 9.44 -3.16
N ALA A 28 4.52 8.34 -2.86
CA ALA A 28 4.53 7.13 -3.67
C ALA A 28 4.03 7.39 -5.09
N LYS A 29 3.02 8.26 -5.25
CA LYS A 29 2.50 8.68 -6.56
C LYS A 29 3.52 9.46 -7.36
N GLN A 30 4.28 10.35 -6.70
CA GLN A 30 5.35 11.08 -7.38
C GLN A 30 6.47 10.14 -7.83
N LYS A 31 6.86 9.17 -6.98
CA LYS A 31 7.85 8.14 -7.32
C LYS A 31 7.39 7.27 -8.50
N ALA A 32 6.16 6.77 -8.48
CA ALA A 32 5.58 5.99 -9.58
C ALA A 32 5.55 6.76 -10.90
N ARG A 33 5.13 8.04 -10.87
CA ARG A 33 5.15 8.91 -12.04
C ARG A 33 6.56 9.10 -12.60
N ASN A 34 7.53 9.37 -11.72
CA ASN A 34 8.92 9.58 -12.12
C ASN A 34 9.52 8.29 -12.73
N ALA A 35 9.28 7.13 -12.12
CA ALA A 35 9.76 5.85 -12.62
C ALA A 35 9.13 5.48 -13.98
N ALA A 36 7.83 5.67 -14.13
CA ALA A 36 7.13 5.46 -15.40
C ALA A 36 7.64 6.41 -16.50
N ALA A 37 7.87 7.69 -16.18
CA ALA A 37 8.44 8.66 -17.10
C ALA A 37 9.87 8.29 -17.51
N ALA A 38 10.71 7.84 -16.57
CA ALA A 38 12.07 7.39 -16.85
C ALA A 38 12.08 6.17 -17.80
N LEU A 39 11.23 5.17 -17.55
CA LEU A 39 11.09 4.01 -18.44
C LEU A 39 10.60 4.42 -19.84
N SER A 40 9.62 5.32 -19.92
CA SER A 40 9.11 5.82 -21.21
C SER A 40 10.18 6.61 -21.97
N ALA A 41 10.90 7.49 -21.30
CA ALA A 41 12.00 8.25 -21.89
C ALA A 41 13.10 7.33 -22.43
N TYR A 42 13.42 6.26 -21.69
CA TYR A 42 14.38 5.26 -22.13
C TYR A 42 13.91 4.52 -23.39
N ARG A 43 12.67 4.03 -23.42
CA ARG A 43 12.08 3.38 -24.61
C ARG A 43 12.14 4.28 -25.84
N ASN A 44 11.80 5.57 -25.67
CA ASN A 44 11.83 6.54 -26.76
C ASN A 44 13.26 6.84 -27.24
N ARG A 45 14.22 6.97 -26.32
CA ARG A 45 15.62 7.27 -26.65
C ARG A 45 16.29 6.12 -27.40
N GLU A 46 16.07 4.89 -26.94
CA GLU A 46 16.68 3.70 -27.55
C GLU A 46 15.88 3.17 -28.75
N GLY A 47 14.63 3.62 -28.94
CA GLY A 47 13.74 3.11 -29.99
C GLY A 47 13.32 1.65 -29.77
N VAL A 48 13.39 1.18 -28.53
CA VAL A 48 13.15 -0.22 -28.17
C VAL A 48 11.94 -0.33 -27.26
N ILE A 49 10.93 -1.09 -27.70
CA ILE A 49 9.73 -1.38 -26.89
C ILE A 49 10.01 -2.52 -25.91
N ASP A 50 10.70 -3.56 -26.39
CA ASP A 50 11.02 -4.79 -25.65
C ASP A 50 12.38 -5.33 -26.15
N PRO A 51 13.48 -5.03 -25.44
CA PRO A 51 14.82 -5.43 -25.86
C PRO A 51 15.02 -6.94 -25.88
N GLU A 52 14.37 -7.67 -24.97
CA GLU A 52 14.49 -9.13 -24.89
C GLU A 52 13.85 -9.79 -26.12
N ARG A 53 12.64 -9.38 -26.48
CA ARG A 53 12.00 -9.89 -27.71
C ARG A 53 12.77 -9.52 -28.96
N GLN A 54 13.30 -8.31 -29.05
CA GLN A 54 14.13 -7.90 -30.19
C GLN A 54 15.42 -8.73 -30.28
N ALA A 55 16.09 -8.96 -29.14
CA ALA A 55 17.27 -9.83 -29.10
C ALA A 55 16.93 -11.26 -29.52
N GLN A 56 15.78 -11.80 -29.11
CA GLN A 56 15.33 -13.13 -29.52
C GLN A 56 15.14 -13.25 -31.05
N VAL A 57 14.47 -12.28 -31.67
CA VAL A 57 14.30 -12.22 -33.14
C VAL A 57 15.66 -12.14 -33.85
N GLN A 58 16.56 -11.31 -33.31
CA GLN A 58 17.90 -11.12 -33.85
C GLN A 58 18.73 -12.42 -33.78
N LEU A 59 18.65 -13.15 -32.65
CA LEU A 59 19.29 -14.46 -32.48
C LEU A 59 18.72 -15.52 -33.42
N GLN A 60 17.41 -15.51 -33.68
CA GLN A 60 16.81 -16.40 -34.69
C GLN A 60 17.34 -16.11 -36.10
N MET A 61 17.55 -14.84 -36.45
CA MET A 61 18.17 -14.48 -37.73
C MET A 61 19.62 -14.97 -37.82
N ILE A 62 20.39 -14.80 -36.74
CA ILE A 62 21.77 -15.32 -36.65
C ILE A 62 21.79 -16.84 -36.84
N SER A 63 20.87 -17.56 -36.20
CA SER A 63 20.73 -19.02 -36.37
C SER A 63 20.52 -19.40 -37.84
N LYS A 64 19.63 -18.70 -38.56
CA LYS A 64 19.39 -18.96 -40.00
C LYS A 64 20.62 -18.68 -40.87
N LEU A 65 21.40 -17.65 -40.54
CA LEU A 65 22.66 -17.36 -41.24
C LEU A 65 23.71 -18.44 -40.98
N GLN A 66 23.78 -18.94 -39.74
CA GLN A 66 24.66 -20.05 -39.37
C GLN A 66 24.30 -21.33 -40.12
N ASP A 67 23.00 -21.66 -40.22
CA ASP A 67 22.52 -22.81 -41.01
C ASP A 67 22.96 -22.69 -42.48
N ALA A 68 22.78 -21.51 -43.09
CA ALA A 68 23.22 -21.24 -44.47
C ALA A 68 24.74 -21.34 -44.64
N LEU A 69 25.53 -20.91 -43.64
CA LEU A 69 26.98 -21.02 -43.65
C LEU A 69 27.42 -22.49 -43.57
N ILE A 70 26.80 -23.27 -42.67
CA ILE A 70 27.06 -24.71 -42.52
C ILE A 70 26.76 -25.43 -43.84
N GLU A 71 25.62 -25.15 -44.46
CA GLU A 71 25.25 -25.74 -45.76
C GLU A 71 26.28 -25.38 -46.85
N THR A 72 26.66 -24.09 -46.95
CA THR A 72 27.66 -23.62 -47.92
C THR A 72 29.02 -24.29 -47.71
N ASN A 73 29.46 -24.45 -46.45
CA ASN A 73 30.71 -25.11 -46.11
C ASN A 73 30.69 -26.61 -46.42
N ASN A 74 29.55 -27.28 -46.20
CA ASN A 74 29.39 -28.69 -46.56
C ASN A 74 29.47 -28.90 -48.08
N GLN A 75 28.85 -28.01 -48.87
CA GLN A 75 28.96 -28.03 -50.34
C GLN A 75 30.39 -27.81 -50.81
N LEU A 76 31.12 -26.86 -50.20
CA LEU A 76 32.55 -26.63 -50.46
C LEU A 76 33.38 -27.86 -50.18
N LEU A 77 33.14 -28.52 -49.04
CA LEU A 77 33.88 -29.72 -48.64
C LEU A 77 33.69 -30.85 -49.65
N GLN A 78 32.44 -31.10 -50.08
CA GLN A 78 32.12 -32.11 -51.09
C GLN A 78 32.78 -31.79 -52.44
N LEU A 79 32.64 -30.55 -52.94
CA LEU A 79 33.24 -30.16 -54.22
C LEU A 79 34.76 -30.25 -54.21
N ARG A 80 35.42 -29.84 -53.11
CA ARG A 80 36.88 -29.98 -52.99
C ARG A 80 37.33 -31.44 -52.95
N ALA A 81 36.52 -32.34 -52.38
CA ALA A 81 36.85 -33.76 -52.31
C ALA A 81 36.67 -34.48 -53.66
N TYR A 82 35.56 -34.19 -54.37
CA TYR A 82 35.20 -34.93 -55.58
C TYR A 82 35.54 -34.21 -56.90
N THR A 83 35.62 -32.88 -56.91
CA THR A 83 35.86 -32.09 -58.13
C THR A 83 36.70 -30.83 -57.84
N PRO A 84 38.00 -30.98 -57.54
CA PRO A 84 38.84 -29.88 -57.03
C PRO A 84 39.01 -28.68 -57.99
N GLN A 85 38.79 -28.89 -59.29
CA GLN A 85 38.91 -27.87 -60.34
C GLN A 85 37.57 -27.20 -60.67
N ASN A 86 36.51 -27.47 -59.90
CA ASN A 86 35.19 -26.90 -60.16
C ASN A 86 35.19 -25.37 -59.88
N PRO A 87 34.85 -24.51 -60.86
CA PRO A 87 34.84 -23.06 -60.68
C PRO A 87 33.84 -22.57 -59.61
N GLN A 88 32.85 -23.39 -59.22
CA GLN A 88 31.92 -23.06 -58.15
C GLN A 88 32.59 -22.96 -56.77
N ILE A 89 33.78 -23.54 -56.58
CA ILE A 89 34.51 -23.47 -55.31
C ILE A 89 34.81 -22.02 -54.92
N GLU A 90 35.22 -21.16 -55.86
CA GLU A 90 35.50 -19.76 -55.57
C GLU A 90 34.23 -18.96 -55.23
N VAL A 91 33.12 -19.27 -55.90
CA VAL A 91 31.83 -18.64 -55.65
C VAL A 91 31.32 -18.98 -54.25
N LEU A 92 31.33 -20.26 -53.88
CA LEU A 92 30.89 -20.72 -52.56
C LEU A 92 31.83 -20.24 -51.45
N SER A 93 33.14 -20.19 -51.70
CA SER A 93 34.13 -19.62 -50.77
C SER A 93 33.84 -18.14 -50.48
N THR A 94 33.54 -17.37 -51.51
CA THR A 94 33.15 -15.95 -51.37
C THR A 94 31.84 -15.82 -50.59
N ARG A 95 30.85 -16.68 -50.88
CA ARG A 95 29.57 -16.72 -50.16
C ARG A 95 29.76 -17.05 -48.67
N ALA A 96 30.56 -18.06 -48.34
CA ALA A 96 30.87 -18.43 -46.96
C ALA A 96 31.53 -17.27 -46.19
N LYS A 97 32.50 -16.58 -46.81
CA LYS A 97 33.12 -15.37 -46.24
C LYS A 97 32.13 -14.21 -46.06
N GLY A 98 31.14 -14.09 -46.93
CA GLY A 98 30.06 -13.11 -46.80
C GLY A 98 29.14 -13.42 -45.63
N LEU A 99 28.66 -14.67 -45.55
CA LEU A 99 27.81 -15.16 -44.47
C LEU A 99 28.50 -15.04 -43.10
N SER A 100 29.78 -15.40 -43.00
CA SER A 100 30.56 -15.24 -41.76
C SER A 100 30.63 -13.79 -41.31
N ARG A 101 30.92 -12.86 -42.23
CA ARG A 101 30.97 -11.42 -41.91
C ARG A 101 29.61 -10.89 -41.47
N GLU A 102 28.53 -11.33 -42.11
CA GLU A 102 27.17 -10.95 -41.71
C GLU A 102 26.84 -11.48 -40.31
N ILE A 103 27.18 -12.73 -40.01
CA ILE A 103 27.00 -13.32 -38.67
C ILE A 103 27.72 -12.48 -37.61
N ASP A 104 28.99 -12.11 -37.84
CA ASP A 104 29.78 -11.30 -36.91
C ASP A 104 29.15 -9.91 -36.69
N GLN A 105 28.68 -9.27 -37.77
CA GLN A 105 28.00 -7.97 -37.68
C GLN A 105 26.71 -8.06 -36.87
N GLN A 106 25.92 -9.12 -37.06
CA GLN A 106 24.65 -9.28 -36.35
C GLN A 106 24.86 -9.70 -34.89
N LEU A 107 25.87 -10.52 -34.60
CA LEU A 107 26.29 -10.84 -33.24
C LEU A 107 26.71 -9.58 -32.48
N GLY A 108 27.49 -8.69 -33.10
CA GLY A 108 27.91 -7.43 -32.49
C GLY A 108 26.76 -6.49 -32.10
N LYS A 109 25.61 -6.58 -32.78
CA LYS A 109 24.38 -5.84 -32.42
C LYS A 109 23.69 -6.45 -31.20
N VAL A 110 23.78 -7.76 -31.00
CA VAL A 110 23.19 -8.46 -29.85
C VAL A 110 24.07 -8.33 -28.61
N ALA A 111 25.37 -8.59 -28.77
CA ALA A 111 26.35 -8.60 -27.71
C ALA A 111 27.69 -8.07 -28.24
N GLY A 112 28.22 -7.00 -27.63
CA GLY A 112 29.58 -6.56 -27.94
C GLY A 112 29.92 -5.13 -27.57
N ASN A 113 28.96 -4.21 -27.52
CA ASN A 113 29.22 -2.81 -27.15
C ASN A 113 28.14 -2.24 -26.20
N SER A 114 28.35 -1.02 -25.70
CA SER A 114 27.42 -0.33 -24.80
C SER A 114 26.06 0.01 -25.43
N LYS A 115 25.92 -0.13 -26.75
CA LYS A 115 24.67 0.02 -27.51
C LYS A 115 24.11 -1.32 -27.99
N SER A 116 24.68 -2.43 -27.53
CA SER A 116 24.19 -3.76 -27.91
C SER A 116 22.88 -4.05 -27.19
N LEU A 117 22.04 -4.89 -27.80
CA LEU A 117 20.73 -5.25 -27.26
C LEU A 117 20.83 -5.80 -25.83
N SER A 118 21.91 -6.50 -25.47
CA SER A 118 22.14 -6.98 -24.09
C SER A 118 22.35 -5.85 -23.08
N SER A 119 23.13 -4.83 -23.44
CA SER A 119 23.34 -3.64 -22.61
C SER A 119 22.04 -2.84 -22.46
N THR A 120 21.31 -2.69 -23.56
CA THR A 120 20.00 -2.02 -23.57
C THR A 120 18.96 -2.80 -22.76
N ALA A 121 18.98 -4.13 -22.82
CA ALA A 121 18.09 -5.01 -22.05
C ALA A 121 18.32 -4.87 -20.54
N ALA A 122 19.58 -4.80 -20.09
CA ALA A 122 19.89 -4.66 -18.67
C ALA A 122 19.35 -3.36 -18.07
N GLU A 123 19.57 -2.24 -18.74
CA GLU A 123 19.09 -0.92 -18.28
C GLU A 123 17.57 -0.79 -18.39
N TYR A 124 16.98 -1.33 -19.47
CA TYR A 124 15.53 -1.46 -19.58
C TYR A 124 14.92 -2.24 -18.42
N GLN A 125 15.48 -3.41 -18.10
CA GLN A 125 14.97 -4.28 -17.04
C GLN A 125 15.04 -3.59 -15.68
N ARG A 126 16.14 -2.85 -15.42
CA ARG A 126 16.27 -2.04 -14.21
C ARG A 126 15.15 -1.00 -14.10
N LEU A 127 14.89 -0.23 -15.16
CA LEU A 127 13.84 0.79 -15.19
C LEU A 127 12.43 0.20 -15.13
N ALA A 128 12.22 -0.96 -15.77
CA ALA A 128 10.95 -1.67 -15.75
C ALA A 128 10.62 -2.19 -14.34
N LEU A 129 11.62 -2.77 -13.65
CA LEU A 129 11.48 -3.21 -12.27
C LEU A 129 11.24 -2.03 -11.33
N GLU A 130 11.93 -0.91 -11.51
CA GLU A 130 11.73 0.30 -10.69
C GLU A 130 10.31 0.86 -10.86
N ALA A 131 9.80 0.91 -12.09
CA ALA A 131 8.41 1.32 -12.36
C ALA A 131 7.41 0.36 -11.71
N GLN A 132 7.61 -0.95 -11.87
CA GLN A 132 6.73 -1.97 -11.26
C GLN A 132 6.76 -1.91 -9.73
N PHE A 133 7.94 -1.71 -9.14
CA PHE A 133 8.09 -1.56 -7.69
C PHE A 133 7.37 -0.31 -7.19
N SER A 134 7.57 0.82 -7.88
CA SER A 134 6.90 2.08 -7.52
C SER A 134 5.38 1.99 -7.63
N ASP A 135 4.85 1.31 -8.65
CA ASP A 135 3.41 1.06 -8.78
C ASP A 135 2.86 0.19 -7.65
N LYS A 136 3.60 -0.87 -7.26
CA LYS A 136 3.22 -1.70 -6.10
C LYS A 136 3.25 -0.92 -4.79
N ASN A 137 4.24 -0.05 -4.60
CA ASN A 137 4.33 0.80 -3.42
C ASN A 137 3.18 1.81 -3.37
N LEU A 138 2.82 2.42 -4.51
CA LEU A 138 1.65 3.29 -4.60
C LEU A 138 0.37 2.55 -4.23
N ALA A 139 0.17 1.34 -4.78
CA ALA A 139 -0.97 0.51 -4.43
C ALA A 139 -1.01 0.19 -2.92
N SER A 140 0.14 -0.14 -2.32
CA SER A 140 0.26 -0.37 -0.88
C SER A 140 -0.10 0.87 -0.07
N ALA A 141 0.45 2.04 -0.40
CA ALA A 141 0.17 3.29 0.29
C ALA A 141 -1.33 3.67 0.18
N MET A 142 -1.93 3.48 -1.00
CA MET A 142 -3.36 3.71 -1.20
C MET A 142 -4.22 2.79 -0.34
N ALA A 143 -3.83 1.51 -0.18
CA ALA A 143 -4.51 0.58 0.71
C ALA A 143 -4.41 1.04 2.17
N SER A 144 -3.24 1.46 2.64
CA SER A 144 -3.03 1.99 3.99
C SER A 144 -3.85 3.26 4.26
N LEU A 145 -3.96 4.16 3.27
CA LEU A 145 -4.84 5.33 3.37
C LEU A 145 -6.32 4.94 3.49
N GLU A 146 -6.77 3.92 2.76
CA GLU A 146 -8.15 3.47 2.86
C GLU A 146 -8.43 2.78 4.20
N GLU A 147 -7.46 2.03 4.72
CA GLU A 147 -7.52 1.46 6.07
C GLU A 147 -7.60 2.54 7.15
N ALA A 148 -6.75 3.56 7.07
CA ALA A 148 -6.76 4.74 7.93
C ALA A 148 -8.14 5.43 7.95
N ARG A 149 -8.75 5.62 6.77
CA ARG A 149 -10.08 6.21 6.63
C ARG A 149 -11.16 5.30 7.22
N ASN A 150 -11.08 3.99 6.99
CA ASN A 150 -12.00 3.00 7.55
C ASN A 150 -11.95 2.99 9.08
N GLU A 151 -10.77 3.01 9.69
CA GLU A 151 -10.63 3.05 11.15
C GLU A 151 -11.21 4.34 11.74
N ALA A 152 -10.96 5.48 11.10
CA ALA A 152 -11.53 6.76 11.52
C ALA A 152 -13.06 6.77 11.46
N ARG A 153 -13.66 6.22 10.38
CA ARG A 153 -15.12 6.05 10.24
C ARG A 153 -15.69 5.11 11.30
N ARG A 154 -15.07 3.94 11.51
CA ARG A 154 -15.50 2.95 12.49
C ARG A 154 -15.60 3.56 13.88
N LYS A 155 -14.56 4.26 14.34
CA LYS A 155 -14.53 4.85 15.70
C LYS A 155 -15.50 6.02 15.86
N GLN A 156 -15.86 6.74 14.80
CA GLN A 156 -16.88 7.80 14.86
C GLN A 156 -18.27 7.25 15.21
N ALA A 157 -18.64 6.08 14.65
CA ALA A 157 -19.92 5.43 14.95
C ALA A 157 -20.04 4.92 16.41
N TYR A 158 -18.93 4.70 17.12
CA TYR A 158 -18.93 4.26 18.52
C TYR A 158 -18.93 5.42 19.53
N VAL A 159 -18.60 6.65 19.15
CA VAL A 159 -18.66 7.82 20.07
C VAL A 159 -20.06 8.46 20.09
N GLU A 160 -20.87 8.26 19.04
CA GLU A 160 -22.28 8.71 19.00
C GLU A 160 -23.25 7.82 19.80
N ARG A 161 -22.77 6.77 20.48
CA ARG A 161 -23.58 5.86 21.28
C ARG A 161 -22.82 5.60 22.58
N ILE A 162 -23.44 5.89 23.74
CA ILE A 162 -22.87 5.80 25.13
C ILE A 162 -22.29 7.18 25.54
N VAL A 163 -22.90 8.04 26.35
CA VAL A 163 -23.88 7.89 27.44
C VAL A 163 -24.64 9.22 27.57
N GLU A 164 -25.95 9.21 27.83
CA GLU A 164 -26.57 10.33 28.55
C GLU A 164 -26.01 10.35 29.98
N PRO A 165 -25.72 11.50 30.60
CA PRO A 165 -25.46 11.52 32.03
C PRO A 165 -26.71 10.94 32.70
N ASN A 166 -26.60 9.76 33.31
CA ASN A 166 -27.66 9.30 34.21
C ASN A 166 -27.75 10.35 35.32
N LEU A 167 -28.82 11.14 35.31
CA LEU A 167 -29.24 11.82 36.52
C LEU A 167 -29.40 10.75 37.60
N PRO A 168 -28.90 10.98 38.83
CA PRO A 168 -29.03 10.00 39.90
C PRO A 168 -30.51 9.67 40.12
N ASP A 169 -30.88 8.44 39.76
CA ASP A 169 -32.26 7.98 39.71
C ASP A 169 -32.71 7.49 41.10
N LYS A 170 -32.86 8.47 42.02
CA LYS A 170 -33.55 8.48 43.33
C LYS A 170 -32.70 8.95 44.52
N ALA A 171 -33.31 9.77 45.37
CA ALA A 171 -32.84 10.02 46.72
C ALA A 171 -32.96 8.74 47.56
N ILE A 172 -31.84 8.16 47.97
CA ILE A 172 -31.75 6.89 48.72
C ILE A 172 -32.28 6.98 50.16
N GLU A 173 -32.88 8.08 50.60
CA GLU A 173 -33.41 8.14 51.97
C GLU A 173 -34.59 9.11 52.17
N PRO A 174 -35.85 8.71 51.92
CA PRO A 174 -37.01 9.50 52.32
C PRO A 174 -37.29 9.27 53.81
N ARG A 175 -36.43 9.78 54.72
CA ARG A 175 -36.67 9.74 56.18
C ARG A 175 -37.79 10.67 56.67
N ARG A 176 -38.54 11.29 55.77
CA ARG A 176 -39.56 12.30 56.11
C ARG A 176 -40.68 11.73 56.99
N PHE A 177 -41.16 10.51 56.70
CA PHE A 177 -42.19 9.88 57.51
C PHE A 177 -41.72 9.53 58.94
N ARG A 178 -40.47 9.06 59.09
CA ARG A 178 -39.90 8.80 60.42
C ARG A 178 -39.75 10.09 61.24
N GLY A 179 -39.34 11.18 60.59
CA GLY A 179 -39.24 12.49 61.22
C GLY A 179 -40.59 13.02 61.71
N ILE A 180 -41.63 12.95 60.86
CA ILE A 180 -43.00 13.36 61.21
C ILE A 180 -43.55 12.51 62.36
N LEU A 181 -43.38 11.19 62.31
CA LEU A 181 -43.86 10.29 63.37
C LEU A 181 -43.15 10.55 64.69
N ALA A 182 -41.83 10.75 64.67
CA ALA A 182 -41.05 11.08 65.86
C ALA A 182 -41.47 12.41 66.50
N THR A 183 -41.69 13.46 65.69
CA THR A 183 -42.14 14.76 66.22
C THR A 183 -43.55 14.67 66.81
N LEU A 184 -44.45 13.90 66.19
CA LEU A 184 -45.81 13.68 66.71
C LEU A 184 -45.80 12.94 68.05
N VAL A 185 -45.00 11.87 68.18
CA VAL A 185 -44.89 11.11 69.43
C VAL A 185 -44.30 11.97 70.55
N VAL A 186 -43.23 12.72 70.28
CA VAL A 186 -42.64 13.64 71.26
C VAL A 186 -43.64 14.73 71.65
N GLY A 187 -44.38 15.29 70.69
CA GLY A 187 -45.42 16.28 70.95
C GLY A 187 -46.54 15.75 71.87
N LEU A 188 -47.00 14.51 71.66
CA LEU A 188 -48.01 13.87 72.52
C LEU A 188 -47.50 13.64 73.93
N ILE A 189 -46.23 13.24 74.10
CA ILE A 189 -45.62 13.08 75.43
C ILE A 189 -45.57 14.43 76.15
N ILE A 190 -45.09 15.48 75.50
CA ILE A 190 -45.04 16.83 76.09
C ILE A 190 -46.44 17.30 76.45
N TRP A 191 -47.43 17.10 75.57
CA TRP A 191 -48.81 17.47 75.84
C TRP A 191 -49.39 16.69 77.04
N GLY A 192 -49.10 15.40 77.15
CA GLY A 192 -49.52 14.57 78.29
C GLY A 192 -48.88 15.02 79.61
N VAL A 193 -47.59 15.34 79.60
CA VAL A 193 -46.91 15.89 80.80
C VAL A 193 -47.49 17.25 81.18
N ALA A 194 -47.70 18.13 80.21
CA ALA A 194 -48.29 19.44 80.44
C ALA A 194 -49.74 19.35 80.96
N SER A 195 -50.55 18.45 80.42
CA SER A 195 -51.92 18.24 80.88
C SER A 195 -51.97 17.64 82.27
N MET A 196 -51.06 16.72 82.61
CA MET A 196 -50.95 16.14 83.95
C MET A 196 -50.45 17.17 84.98
N LEU A 197 -49.51 18.04 84.61
CA LEU A 197 -49.08 19.17 85.45
C LEU A 197 -50.22 20.16 85.66
N LEU A 198 -50.96 20.52 84.61
CA LEU A 198 -52.11 21.40 84.72
C LEU A 198 -53.24 20.79 85.55
N ALA A 199 -53.52 19.50 85.39
CA ALA A 199 -54.49 18.77 86.21
C ALA A 199 -54.04 18.71 87.67
N GLY A 200 -52.76 18.42 87.93
CA GLY A 200 -52.19 18.41 89.27
C GLY A 200 -52.25 19.79 89.95
N ILE A 201 -52.03 20.88 89.22
CA ILE A 201 -52.23 22.26 89.73
C ILE A 201 -53.71 22.52 90.02
N ARG A 202 -54.61 22.03 89.16
CA ARG A 202 -56.06 22.21 89.32
C ARG A 202 -56.62 21.45 90.53
N GLU A 203 -56.06 20.29 90.84
CA GLU A 203 -56.46 19.44 91.96
C GLU A 203 -55.87 19.89 93.31
N HIS A 204 -54.87 20.77 93.29
CA HIS A 204 -54.37 21.46 94.50
C HIS A 204 -55.05 22.83 94.73
N GLN A 205 -56.09 23.17 93.94
CA GLN A 205 -56.86 24.41 94.08
C GLN A 205 -58.32 24.21 94.54
N ASP A 206 -58.74 22.97 94.83
CA ASP A 206 -59.95 22.65 95.60
C ASP A 206 -59.55 22.14 97.00
#